data_AF-A0A258XTV1-F1
#
_entry.id   AF-A0A258XTV1-F1
#
_cell.length_a   1.000
_cell.length_b   1.000
_cell.length_c   1.000
_cell.angle_alpha   90.00
_cell.angle_beta   90.00
_cell.angle_gamma   90.00
#
_symmetry.space_group_name_H-M   'P 1'
#
loop_
_entity.id
_entity.type
_entity.pdbx_description
1 polymer ?
#
loop_
_entity_poly.entity_id
_entity_poly.type
_entity_poly.pdbx_seq_one_letter_code
_entity_poly.pdbx_strand_id
1 'polypeptide(L)'
;ITWKQEQPNTLTIAHLDGTCTLVRAGTEALGPDAASRTRTPGGHPEGYLEAFANLYRDFAALVRGESAPLLPSIADGVRGMIFIDTAVSASRSNAGWVTLEA
;
A
#
# COMPACT_ATOMS: atom_id res chain seq x y z
N ILE A 1 12.05 6.57 -2.47
CA ILE A 1 10.73 7.13 -2.08
C ILE A 1 10.54 6.94 -0.58
N THR A 2 9.75 7.80 0.06
CA THR A 2 9.43 7.71 1.49
C THR A 2 7.95 8.02 1.71
N TRP A 3 7.26 7.13 2.42
CA TRP A 3 5.88 7.31 2.87
C TRP A 3 5.78 6.87 4.33
N LYS A 4 4.93 7.54 5.12
CA LYS A 4 4.75 7.25 6.55
C LYS A 4 3.27 7.21 6.86
N GLN A 5 2.82 6.19 7.59
CA GLN A 5 1.40 6.03 7.94
C GLN A 5 0.87 7.19 8.79
N GLU A 6 1.69 7.77 9.66
CA GLU A 6 1.35 8.95 10.47
C GLU A 6 1.21 10.25 9.64
N GLN A 7 1.70 10.24 8.39
CA GLN A 7 1.58 11.34 7.43
C GLN A 7 1.09 10.81 6.09
N PRO A 8 -0.11 10.18 6.05
CA PRO A 8 -0.51 9.30 4.95
C PRO A 8 -0.77 10.08 3.65
N ASN A 9 -1.00 11.39 3.75
CA ASN A 9 -1.28 12.29 2.64
C ASN A 9 0.00 12.81 1.93
N THR A 10 1.18 12.33 2.31
CA THR A 10 2.47 12.78 1.78
C THR A 10 3.29 11.61 1.24
N LEU A 11 3.72 11.71 -0.02
CA LEU A 11 4.76 10.87 -0.58
C LEU A 11 5.97 11.74 -0.95
N THR A 12 7.15 11.41 -0.43
CA THR A 12 8.40 12.08 -0.81
C THR A 12 9.16 11.23 -1.82
N ILE A 13 9.51 11.84 -2.96
CA ILE A 13 10.37 11.25 -3.99
C ILE A 13 11.71 11.97 -3.91
N ALA A 14 12.75 11.27 -3.47
CA ALA A 14 14.11 11.78 -3.46
C ALA A 14 14.80 11.38 -4.76
N HIS A 15 15.38 12.36 -5.45
CA HIS A 15 16.06 12.20 -6.74
C HIS A 15 17.58 12.11 -6.53
N LEU A 16 18.28 11.47 -7.49
CA LEU A 16 19.73 11.27 -7.41
C LEU A 16 20.53 12.57 -7.51
N ASP A 17 19.93 13.64 -8.05
CA ASP A 17 20.53 14.97 -8.16
C ASP A 17 20.46 15.79 -6.86
N GLY A 18 19.91 15.21 -5.79
CA GLY A 18 19.75 15.86 -4.49
C GLY A 18 18.44 16.64 -4.34
N THR A 19 17.58 16.71 -5.36
CA THR A 19 16.26 17.33 -5.25
C THR A 19 15.23 16.37 -4.64
N CYS A 20 14.14 16.93 -4.12
CA CYS A 20 13.01 16.16 -3.60
C CYS A 20 11.69 16.70 -4.13
N THR A 21 10.81 15.80 -4.53
CA THR A 21 9.41 16.13 -4.89
C THR A 21 8.48 15.64 -3.79
N LEU A 22 7.59 16.51 -3.34
CA LEU A 22 6.52 16.18 -2.41
C LEU A 22 5.22 16.01 -3.18
N VAL A 23 4.68 14.79 -3.20
CA VAL A 23 3.37 14.51 -3.79
C VAL A 23 2.33 14.47 -2.67
N ARG A 24 1.22 15.20 -2.87
CA ARG A 24 0.15 15.37 -1.89
C ARG A 24 -1.13 14.71 -2.37
N ALA A 25 -1.80 14.00 -1.46
CA ALA A 25 -3.12 13.44 -1.72
C ALA A 25 -4.14 14.53 -2.08
N GLY A 26 -5.13 14.18 -2.90
CA GLY A 26 -6.19 15.09 -3.33
C GLY A 26 -5.75 16.18 -4.31
N THR A 27 -4.60 16.03 -4.97
CA THR A 27 -4.09 16.97 -5.98
C THR A 27 -4.04 16.32 -7.36
N GLU A 28 -3.93 17.13 -8.41
CA GLU A 28 -3.80 16.66 -9.81
C GLU A 28 -2.50 15.91 -10.09
N ALA A 29 -1.55 15.90 -9.13
CA ALA A 29 -0.33 15.11 -9.23
C ALA A 29 -0.57 13.58 -9.07
N LEU A 30 -1.79 13.17 -8.69
CA LEU A 30 -2.14 11.76 -8.52
C LEU A 30 -2.50 11.09 -9.86
N GLY A 31 -2.03 9.86 -10.04
CA GLY A 31 -2.52 8.97 -11.10
C GLY A 31 -3.96 8.49 -10.85
N PRO A 32 -4.62 7.89 -11.86
CA PRO A 32 -6.03 7.54 -11.81
C PRO A 32 -6.41 6.58 -10.66
N ASP A 33 -5.54 5.63 -10.34
CA ASP A 33 -5.77 4.68 -9.25
C ASP A 33 -5.75 5.32 -7.86
N ALA A 34 -4.88 6.31 -7.66
CA ALA A 34 -4.80 7.06 -6.42
C ALA A 34 -5.94 8.09 -6.33
N ALA A 35 -6.21 8.82 -7.43
CA ALA A 35 -7.28 9.80 -7.50
C ALA A 35 -8.67 9.18 -7.23
N SER A 36 -8.96 8.00 -7.80
CA SER A 36 -10.22 7.27 -7.56
C SER A 36 -10.41 6.77 -6.12
N ARG A 37 -9.35 6.81 -5.30
CA ARG A 37 -9.34 6.36 -3.90
C ARG A 37 -9.27 7.50 -2.90
N THR A 38 -9.16 8.73 -3.38
CA THR A 38 -9.23 9.94 -2.58
C THR A 38 -10.63 10.55 -2.70
N ARG A 39 -11.26 10.84 -1.58
CA ARG A 39 -12.62 11.41 -1.48
C ARG A 39 -12.57 12.92 -1.32
N THR A 40 -11.55 13.44 -0.64
CA THR A 40 -11.44 14.87 -0.31
C THR A 40 -10.38 15.58 -1.16
N PRO A 41 -10.59 16.87 -1.48
CA PRO A 41 -9.59 17.65 -2.21
C PRO A 41 -8.36 17.96 -1.33
N GLY A 42 -7.27 18.33 -2.00
CA GLY A 42 -6.04 18.74 -1.34
C GLY A 42 -6.28 19.79 -0.23
N GLY A 43 -5.64 19.57 0.92
CA GLY A 43 -5.84 20.41 2.12
C GLY A 43 -6.86 19.86 3.11
N HIS A 44 -7.65 18.84 2.74
CA HIS A 44 -8.57 18.13 3.64
C HIS A 44 -8.01 16.73 3.89
N PRO A 45 -7.26 16.52 4.98
CA PRO A 45 -6.52 15.28 5.18
C PRO A 45 -7.45 14.07 5.32
N GLU A 46 -7.14 13.01 4.58
CA GLU A 46 -7.70 11.68 4.84
C GLU A 46 -6.78 10.90 5.79
N GLY A 47 -7.26 9.79 6.32
CA GLY A 47 -6.50 8.95 7.21
C GLY A 47 -6.87 7.48 7.16
N TYR A 48 -6.69 6.84 8.31
CA TYR A 48 -6.83 5.39 8.45
C TYR A 48 -8.25 4.89 8.09
N LEU A 49 -9.29 5.67 8.43
CA LEU A 49 -10.67 5.30 8.16
C LEU A 49 -10.97 5.28 6.65
N GLU A 50 -10.53 6.30 5.91
CA GLU A 50 -10.70 6.38 4.46
C GLU A 50 -9.93 5.27 3.74
N ALA A 51 -8.74 4.93 4.24
CA ALA A 51 -7.95 3.81 3.75
C ALA A 51 -8.68 2.47 3.92
N PHE A 52 -9.26 2.20 5.09
CA PHE A 52 -10.07 0.99 5.31
C PHE A 52 -11.37 1.02 4.50
N ALA A 53 -12.02 2.17 4.38
CA ALA A 53 -13.20 2.32 3.54
C ALA A 53 -12.91 2.00 2.07
N ASN A 54 -11.71 2.30 1.57
CA ASN A 54 -11.26 1.87 0.23
C ASN A 54 -11.20 0.34 0.12
N LEU A 55 -10.64 -0.35 1.11
CA LEU A 55 -10.57 -1.81 1.12
C LEU A 55 -11.97 -2.45 1.16
N TYR A 56 -12.86 -1.96 2.01
CA TYR A 56 -14.22 -2.48 2.12
C TYR A 56 -15.07 -2.21 0.88
N ARG A 57 -14.91 -1.04 0.24
CA ARG A 57 -15.57 -0.74 -1.04
C ARG A 57 -15.13 -1.74 -2.11
N ASP A 58 -13.82 -1.95 -2.23
CA ASP A 58 -13.24 -2.84 -3.24
C ASP A 58 -13.64 -4.31 -2.96
N PHE A 59 -13.69 -4.73 -1.70
CA PHE A 59 -14.25 -6.03 -1.30
C PHE A 59 -15.73 -6.18 -1.69
N ALA A 60 -16.55 -5.18 -1.41
CA ALA A 60 -17.97 -5.20 -1.75
C ALA A 60 -18.20 -5.25 -3.27
N ALA A 61 -17.31 -4.64 -4.07
CA ALA A 61 -17.32 -4.74 -5.53
C ALA A 61 -17.12 -6.20 -5.98
N LEU A 62 -16.14 -6.91 -5.43
CA LEU A 62 -15.94 -8.34 -5.73
C LEU A 62 -17.17 -9.19 -5.38
N VAL A 63 -17.82 -8.92 -4.25
CA VAL A 63 -19.05 -9.64 -3.84
C VAL A 63 -20.20 -9.43 -4.84
N ARG A 64 -20.25 -8.27 -5.51
CA ARG A 64 -21.23 -7.98 -6.57
C ARG A 64 -20.83 -8.52 -7.96
N GLY A 65 -19.67 -9.17 -8.09
CA GLY A 65 -19.14 -9.65 -9.37
C GLY A 65 -18.46 -8.57 -10.21
N GLU A 66 -18.12 -7.43 -9.61
CA GLU A 66 -17.33 -6.36 -10.23
C GLU A 66 -15.81 -6.63 -10.04
N SER A 67 -14.97 -5.93 -10.79
CA SER A 67 -13.50 -6.03 -10.64
C SER A 67 -12.97 -5.08 -9.57
N ALA A 68 -12.04 -5.55 -8.72
CA ALA A 68 -11.32 -4.72 -7.76
C ALA A 68 -9.81 -5.04 -7.76
N PRO A 69 -9.07 -4.59 -8.79
CA PRO A 69 -7.69 -5.04 -9.02
C PRO A 69 -6.67 -4.59 -7.95
N LEU A 70 -7.00 -3.59 -7.13
CA LEU A 70 -6.10 -3.10 -6.07
C LEU A 70 -6.43 -3.68 -4.69
N LEU A 71 -7.45 -4.53 -4.57
CA LEU A 71 -7.71 -5.24 -3.33
C LEU A 71 -6.72 -6.40 -3.19
N PRO A 72 -6.03 -6.55 -2.04
CA PRO A 72 -5.20 -7.72 -1.79
C PRO A 72 -6.00 -9.02 -1.92
N SER A 73 -5.41 -9.99 -2.61
CA SER A 73 -6.00 -11.30 -2.89
C SER A 73 -5.61 -12.35 -1.85
N ILE A 74 -6.18 -13.55 -1.98
CA ILE A 74 -5.75 -14.70 -1.16
C ILE A 74 -4.27 -15.06 -1.39
N ALA A 75 -3.75 -14.88 -2.61
CA ALA A 75 -2.36 -15.14 -2.91
C ALA A 75 -1.43 -14.21 -2.12
N ASP A 76 -1.80 -12.94 -1.95
CA ASP A 76 -1.06 -11.98 -1.13
C ASP A 76 -1.06 -12.39 0.35
N GLY A 77 -2.20 -12.90 0.84
CA GLY A 77 -2.33 -13.46 2.19
C GLY A 77 -1.41 -14.67 2.41
N VAL A 78 -1.43 -15.64 1.49
CA VAL A 78 -0.57 -16.84 1.54
C VAL A 78 0.90 -16.44 1.48
N ARG A 79 1.28 -15.53 0.58
CA ARG A 79 2.64 -15.00 0.48
C ARG A 79 3.10 -14.34 1.79
N GLY A 80 2.21 -13.62 2.47
CA GLY A 80 2.48 -13.06 3.80
C GLY A 80 2.79 -14.13 4.84
N MET A 81 2.03 -15.24 4.84
CA MET A 81 2.28 -16.36 5.75
C MET A 81 3.60 -17.07 5.47
N ILE A 82 3.91 -17.31 4.19
CA ILE A 82 5.19 -17.89 3.75
C ILE A 82 6.35 -17.02 4.21
N PHE A 83 6.24 -15.70 4.07
CA PHE A 83 7.26 -14.76 4.55
C PHE A 83 7.50 -14.87 6.06
N ILE A 84 6.44 -14.90 6.86
CA ILE A 84 6.54 -15.03 8.33
C ILE A 84 7.23 -16.35 8.69
N ASP A 85 6.77 -17.47 8.12
CA ASP A 85 7.34 -18.79 8.40
C ASP A 85 8.82 -18.88 8.00
N THR A 86 9.16 -18.40 6.80
CA THR A 86 10.52 -18.37 6.27
C THR A 86 11.45 -17.57 7.18
N ALA A 87 11.03 -16.36 7.59
CA ALA A 87 11.83 -15.50 8.45
C ALA A 87 12.06 -16.11 9.84
N VAL A 88 11.01 -16.70 10.43
CA VAL A 88 11.09 -17.35 11.75
C VAL A 88 11.99 -18.58 11.69
N SER A 89 11.85 -19.42 10.66
CA SER A 89 12.66 -20.61 10.47
C SER A 89 14.13 -20.26 10.27
N ALA A 90 14.44 -19.29 9.41
CA ALA A 90 15.80 -18.83 9.17
C ALA A 90 16.46 -18.22 10.41
N SER A 91 15.70 -17.48 11.22
CA SER A 91 16.17 -16.93 12.49
C SER A 91 16.53 -18.04 13.49
N ARG A 92 15.66 -19.05 13.63
CA ARG A 92 15.88 -20.19 14.55
C ARG A 92 17.10 -21.02 14.17
N SER A 93 17.35 -21.20 12.88
CA SER A 93 18.50 -21.96 12.39
C SER A 93 19.75 -21.11 12.16
N ASN A 94 19.72 -19.81 12.48
CA ASN A 94 20.79 -18.86 12.17
C ASN A 94 21.26 -18.94 10.70
N ALA A 95 20.31 -19.16 9.77
CA ALA A 95 20.61 -19.41 8.35
C ALA A 95 21.00 -18.13 7.58
N GLY A 96 20.75 -16.94 8.14
CA GLY A 96 20.95 -15.69 7.44
C GLY A 96 19.99 -15.52 6.27
N TRP A 97 20.51 -15.27 5.07
CA TRP A 97 19.70 -15.08 3.87
C TRP A 97 19.15 -16.41 3.36
N VAL A 98 17.84 -16.48 3.20
CA VAL A 98 17.13 -17.63 2.62
C VAL A 98 16.21 -17.16 1.49
N THR A 99 15.96 -18.04 0.52
CA THR A 99 15.05 -17.76 -0.59
C THR A 99 13.60 -17.76 -0.09
N LEU A 100 12.81 -16.78 -0.53
CA LEU A 100 11.36 -16.78 -0.32
C LEU A 100 10.70 -17.53 -1.49
N GLU A 101 10.23 -18.74 -1.25
CA GLU A 101 9.48 -19.52 -2.25
C GLU A 101 7.99 -19.14 -2.21
N ALA A 102 7.66 -18.02 -2.87
CA ALA A 102 6.30 -17.47 -2.97
C ALA A 102 5.64 -17.76 -4.33
#